data_AF-A0A662GX06-F1
#
_entry.id   AF-A0A662GX06-F1
#
_cell.length_a   1.000
_cell.length_b   1.000
_cell.length_c   1.000
_cell.angle_alpha   90.00
_cell.angle_beta   90.00
_cell.angle_gamma   90.00
#
_symmetry.space_group_name_H-M   'P 1'
#
loop_
_entity.id
_entity.type
_entity.pdbx_description
1 polymer ?
#
loop_
_entity_poly.entity_id
_entity_poly.type
_entity_poly.pdbx_seq_one_letter_code
_entity_poly.pdbx_strand_id
1 'polypeptide(L)'
;MEESLSKLGFSPRKAKILSILLKHPPLTVDQLVDLSGIQRPHVYTVLKELINQGFVVKIKSKPHRYTITSDKKIFEELVERKMEEFNSILHNIISLINSKSLRGTVYFSEGASLKREFENGIKLCEARLWFYIPFLDLLGRTEKDIIKIARRGVDVRIAVSDDYYIRTYVESPSYIRYIEPARPFFIGIIDSNLYFGFIVKSKIEGGFMSNEEDVLKQYSTMFEHIWIDDYAGTLYRVKSRVIEPY
;
A
#
# COMPACT_ATOMS: atom_id res chain seq x y z
N MET A 1 13.75 -27.51 4.53
CA MET A 1 14.42 -27.20 5.81
C MET A 1 15.59 -26.24 5.64
N GLU A 2 16.61 -26.53 4.83
CA GLU A 2 17.72 -25.58 4.61
C GLU A 2 17.24 -24.21 4.13
N GLU A 3 16.35 -24.19 3.12
CA GLU A 3 15.77 -22.94 2.61
C GLU A 3 15.02 -22.14 3.69
N SER A 4 14.25 -22.83 4.55
CA SER A 4 13.51 -22.23 5.66
C SER A 4 14.46 -21.60 6.69
N LEU A 5 15.55 -22.28 7.03
CA LEU A 5 16.57 -21.76 7.95
C LEU A 5 17.35 -20.59 7.33
N SER A 6 17.63 -20.64 6.03
CA SER A 6 18.21 -19.49 5.31
C SER A 6 17.29 -18.27 5.36
N LYS A 7 15.97 -18.47 5.18
CA LYS A 7 14.96 -17.40 5.35
C LYS A 7 14.92 -16.84 6.77
N LEU A 8 15.19 -17.65 7.80
CA LEU A 8 15.35 -17.20 9.19
C LEU A 8 16.65 -16.43 9.43
N GLY A 9 17.56 -16.34 8.46
CA GLY A 9 18.80 -15.56 8.54
C GLY A 9 20.05 -16.37 8.85
N PHE A 10 19.99 -17.70 8.82
CA PHE A 10 21.19 -18.52 8.92
C PHE A 10 21.96 -18.48 7.59
N SER A 11 23.29 -18.43 7.65
CA SER A 11 24.12 -18.57 6.44
C SER A 11 23.93 -19.96 5.81
N PRO A 12 24.18 -20.14 4.51
CA PRO A 12 23.98 -21.43 3.84
C PRO A 12 24.65 -22.61 4.55
N ARG A 13 25.87 -22.41 5.08
CA ARG A 13 26.60 -23.42 5.85
C ARG A 13 25.94 -23.74 7.19
N LYS A 14 25.45 -22.73 7.91
CA LYS A 14 24.70 -22.90 9.18
C LYS A 14 23.37 -23.62 8.94
N ALA A 15 22.62 -23.16 7.93
CA ALA A 15 21.34 -23.75 7.55
C ALA A 15 21.48 -25.24 7.19
N LYS A 16 22.55 -25.60 6.46
CA LYS A 16 22.86 -27.00 6.13
C LYS A 16 23.15 -27.85 7.36
N ILE A 17 24.06 -27.40 8.24
CA ILE A 17 24.40 -28.14 9.47
C ILE A 17 23.18 -28.28 10.40
N LEU A 18 22.42 -27.21 10.61
CA LEU A 18 21.19 -27.25 11.41
C LEU A 18 20.14 -28.20 10.80
N SER A 19 19.94 -28.17 9.49
CA SER A 19 19.01 -29.06 8.78
C SER A 19 19.37 -30.54 8.95
N ILE A 20 20.67 -30.87 8.92
CA ILE A 20 21.15 -32.24 9.20
C ILE A 20 20.89 -32.58 10.66
N LEU A 21 21.30 -31.74 11.60
CA LEU A 21 21.13 -32.02 13.04
C LEU A 21 19.66 -32.10 13.49
N LEU A 22 18.73 -31.48 12.78
CA LEU A 22 17.28 -31.61 13.01
C LEU A 22 16.70 -32.97 12.58
N LYS A 23 17.35 -33.65 11.61
CA LYS A 23 16.83 -34.89 11.00
C LYS A 23 17.51 -36.15 11.51
N HIS A 24 18.64 -36.00 12.19
CA HIS A 24 19.50 -37.10 12.60
C HIS A 24 19.69 -37.12 14.12
N PRO A 25 19.93 -38.30 14.72
CA PRO A 25 20.37 -38.40 16.10
C PRO A 25 21.74 -37.73 16.27
N PRO A 26 22.22 -37.50 17.50
CA PRO A 26 23.47 -36.78 17.73
C PRO A 26 24.66 -37.29 16.89
N LEU A 27 25.27 -36.39 16.11
CA LEU A 27 26.30 -36.72 15.12
C LEU A 27 27.70 -36.29 15.57
N THR A 28 28.73 -37.01 15.13
CA THR A 28 30.12 -36.58 15.28
C THR A 28 30.48 -35.56 14.18
N VAL A 29 31.63 -34.89 14.32
CA VAL A 29 32.14 -33.99 13.27
C VAL A 29 32.39 -34.74 11.97
N ASP A 30 32.93 -35.95 12.03
CA ASP A 30 33.20 -36.76 10.83
C ASP A 30 31.89 -37.10 10.09
N GLN A 31 30.86 -37.51 10.82
CA GLN A 31 29.53 -37.75 10.23
C GLN A 31 28.91 -36.47 9.63
N LEU A 32 29.13 -35.31 10.26
CA LEU A 32 28.67 -34.03 9.72
C LEU A 32 29.44 -33.64 8.45
N VAL A 33 30.75 -33.91 8.37
CA VAL A 33 31.54 -33.69 7.16
C VAL A 33 31.00 -34.56 6.03
N ASP A 34 30.77 -35.84 6.29
CA ASP A 34 30.29 -36.79 5.28
C ASP A 34 28.89 -36.42 4.77
N LEU A 35 27.96 -36.07 5.66
CA LEU A 35 26.59 -35.71 5.29
C LEU A 35 26.47 -34.32 4.65
N SER A 36 27.30 -33.36 5.08
CA SER A 36 27.20 -31.97 4.61
C SER A 36 28.08 -31.69 3.39
N GLY A 37 29.13 -32.48 3.15
CA GLY A 37 30.18 -32.17 2.18
C GLY A 37 31.01 -30.92 2.54
N ILE A 38 30.86 -30.38 3.75
CA ILE A 38 31.61 -29.22 4.22
C ILE A 38 32.94 -29.69 4.80
N GLN A 39 34.04 -29.03 4.41
CA GLN A 39 35.37 -29.36 4.92
C GLN A 39 35.44 -29.26 6.46
N ARG A 40 36.15 -30.20 7.07
CA ARG A 40 36.26 -30.36 8.53
C ARG A 40 36.56 -29.07 9.31
N PRO A 41 37.50 -28.20 8.90
CA PRO A 41 37.76 -26.95 9.62
C PRO A 41 36.52 -26.04 9.69
N HIS A 42 35.76 -25.96 8.60
CA HIS A 42 34.54 -25.15 8.54
C HIS A 42 33.40 -25.73 9.36
N VAL A 43 33.29 -27.06 9.46
CA VAL A 43 32.30 -27.69 10.34
C VAL A 43 32.57 -27.32 11.80
N TYR A 44 33.84 -27.32 12.24
CA TYR A 44 34.18 -26.85 13.58
C TYR A 44 33.83 -25.38 13.82
N THR A 45 34.14 -24.50 12.86
CA THR A 45 33.78 -23.07 12.96
C THR A 45 32.27 -22.88 13.07
N VAL A 46 31.49 -23.53 12.19
CA VAL A 46 30.03 -23.43 12.18
C VAL A 46 29.43 -23.98 13.47
N LEU A 47 29.89 -25.14 13.95
CA LEU A 47 29.43 -25.70 15.22
C LEU A 47 29.75 -24.78 16.40
N LYS A 48 30.96 -24.19 16.45
CA LYS A 48 31.33 -23.24 17.49
C LYS A 48 30.39 -22.04 17.52
N GLU A 49 30.09 -21.46 16.36
CA GLU A 49 29.15 -20.34 16.25
C GLU A 49 27.73 -20.72 16.69
N LEU A 50 27.23 -21.87 16.23
CA LEU A 50 25.88 -22.35 16.59
C LEU A 50 25.76 -22.72 18.08
N ILE A 51 26.83 -23.23 18.70
CA ILE A 51 26.89 -23.48 20.14
C ILE A 51 26.90 -22.16 20.92
N ASN A 52 27.71 -21.19 20.51
CA ASN A 52 27.74 -19.87 21.14
C ASN A 52 26.40 -19.14 21.03
N GLN A 53 25.65 -19.38 19.95
CA GLN A 53 24.31 -18.87 19.74
C GLN A 53 23.22 -19.70 20.43
N GLY A 54 23.55 -20.84 21.06
CA GLY A 54 22.62 -21.72 21.78
C GLY A 54 21.78 -22.66 20.92
N PHE A 55 21.91 -22.66 19.59
CA PHE A 55 21.13 -23.51 18.68
C PHE A 55 21.60 -24.98 18.66
N VAL A 56 22.85 -25.24 19.02
CA VAL A 56 23.48 -26.57 19.02
C VAL A 56 24.10 -26.84 20.39
N VAL A 57 23.97 -28.08 20.87
CA VAL A 57 24.60 -28.55 22.10
C VAL A 57 25.64 -29.61 21.80
N LYS A 58 26.73 -29.60 22.59
CA LYS A 58 27.82 -30.58 22.51
C LYS A 58 27.67 -31.62 23.61
N ILE A 59 27.51 -32.88 23.22
CA ILE A 59 27.43 -34.02 24.12
C ILE A 59 28.84 -34.55 24.39
N LYS A 60 29.19 -34.69 25.67
CA LYS A 60 30.47 -35.28 26.09
C LYS A 60 30.46 -36.79 25.84
N SER A 61 31.04 -37.19 24.72
CA SER A 61 31.35 -38.58 24.34
C SER A 61 32.74 -38.65 23.69
N LYS A 62 33.26 -39.86 23.47
CA LYS A 62 34.48 -40.11 22.68
C LYS A 62 34.12 -40.88 21.40
N PRO A 63 34.16 -40.27 20.20
CA PRO A 63 34.32 -38.83 19.93
C PRO A 63 33.09 -38.01 20.35
N HIS A 64 33.25 -36.68 20.45
CA HIS A 64 32.16 -35.77 20.81
C HIS A 64 31.01 -35.81 19.78
N ARG A 65 29.78 -35.71 20.27
CA ARG A 65 28.57 -35.63 19.44
C ARG A 65 27.87 -34.28 19.58
N TYR A 66 27.14 -33.89 18.56
CA TYR A 66 26.43 -32.61 18.47
C TYR A 66 24.98 -32.85 18.07
N THR A 67 24.07 -32.06 18.61
CA THR A 67 22.64 -32.09 18.26
C THR A 67 22.02 -30.72 18.48
N ILE A 68 20.80 -30.52 17.98
CA ILE A 68 20.03 -29.29 18.21
C ILE A 68 19.68 -29.17 19.68
N THR A 69 19.62 -27.93 20.19
CA THR A 69 19.11 -27.69 21.54
C THR A 69 17.67 -28.18 21.71
N SER A 70 17.32 -28.66 22.90
CA SER A 70 15.93 -28.98 23.23
C SER A 70 15.10 -27.74 23.56
N ASP A 71 15.75 -26.61 23.79
CA ASP A 71 15.09 -25.35 24.08
C ASP A 71 14.50 -24.74 22.80
N LYS A 72 13.20 -24.94 22.59
CA LYS A 72 12.48 -24.39 21.45
C LYS A 72 12.39 -22.86 21.49
N LYS A 73 12.44 -22.27 22.69
CA LYS A 73 12.27 -20.82 22.87
C LYS A 73 13.33 -20.03 22.13
N ILE A 74 14.54 -20.56 21.97
CA ILE A 74 15.60 -19.85 21.26
C ILE A 74 15.26 -19.58 19.78
N PHE A 75 14.48 -20.46 19.15
CA PHE A 75 14.01 -20.27 17.78
C PHE A 75 12.84 -19.28 17.73
N GLU A 76 11.98 -19.29 18.75
CA GLU A 76 10.88 -18.33 18.91
C GLU A 76 11.44 -16.91 19.13
N GLU A 77 12.38 -16.73 20.06
CA GLU A 77 13.09 -15.48 20.35
C GLU A 77 13.88 -14.95 19.14
N LEU A 78 14.40 -15.84 18.28
CA LEU A 78 15.04 -15.43 17.03
C LEU A 78 14.03 -14.79 16.07
N VAL A 79 12.84 -15.38 15.95
CA VAL A 79 11.77 -14.86 15.08
C VAL A 79 11.25 -13.53 15.62
N GLU A 80 10.99 -13.44 16.93
CA GLU A 80 10.51 -12.22 17.59
C GLU A 80 11.47 -11.05 17.37
N ARG A 81 12.76 -11.26 17.66
CA ARG A 81 13.81 -10.24 17.46
C ARG A 81 13.90 -9.76 16.02
N LYS A 82 13.74 -10.66 15.05
CA LYS A 82 13.71 -10.28 13.62
C LYS A 82 12.48 -9.47 13.28
N MET A 83 11.31 -9.82 13.82
CA MET A 83 10.09 -9.03 13.63
C MET A 83 10.24 -7.62 14.21
N GLU A 84 10.84 -7.49 15.39
CA GLU A 84 11.15 -6.19 16.00
C GLU A 84 12.10 -5.36 15.11
N GLU A 85 13.16 -5.98 14.58
CA GLU A 85 14.10 -5.33 13.66
C GLU A 85 13.39 -4.84 12.39
N PHE A 86 12.56 -5.70 11.76
CA PHE A 86 11.80 -5.32 10.56
C PHE A 86 10.79 -4.19 10.86
N ASN A 87 10.10 -4.24 11.99
CA ASN A 87 9.17 -3.20 12.39
C ASN A 87 9.88 -1.86 12.63
N SER A 88 11.07 -1.87 13.23
CA SER A 88 11.89 -0.67 13.41
C SER A 88 12.34 -0.09 12.07
N ILE A 89 12.78 -0.93 11.13
CA ILE A 89 13.14 -0.50 9.77
C ILE A 89 11.93 0.13 9.07
N LEU A 90 10.76 -0.51 9.12
CA LEU A 90 9.53 0.02 8.53
C LEU A 90 9.15 1.37 9.13
N HIS A 91 9.20 1.50 10.46
CA HIS A 91 8.92 2.76 11.14
C HIS A 91 9.87 3.87 10.67
N ASN A 92 11.16 3.58 10.55
CA ASN A 92 12.15 4.54 10.04
C ASN A 92 11.83 4.97 8.60
N ILE A 93 11.49 4.04 7.72
CA ILE A 93 11.07 4.35 6.34
C ILE A 93 9.86 5.28 6.33
N ILE A 94 8.82 4.98 7.12
CA ILE A 94 7.61 5.80 7.22
C ILE A 94 7.94 7.21 7.72
N SER A 95 8.79 7.31 8.75
CA SER A 95 9.21 8.61 9.29
C SER A 95 9.93 9.47 8.26
N LEU A 96 10.81 8.86 7.45
CA LEU A 96 11.52 9.56 6.37
C LEU A 96 10.58 10.00 5.25
N ILE A 97 9.58 9.18 4.89
CA ILE A 97 8.54 9.56 3.92
C ILE A 97 7.74 10.75 4.45
N ASN A 98 7.26 10.69 5.70
CA ASN A 98 6.46 11.77 6.30
C ASN A 98 7.24 13.08 6.45
N SER A 99 8.55 12.99 6.74
CA SER A 99 9.41 14.18 6.85
C SER A 99 9.64 14.88 5.51
N LYS A 100 9.47 14.16 4.39
CA LYS A 100 9.49 14.72 3.05
C LYS A 100 8.07 15.05 2.61
N SER A 101 7.45 16.08 3.20
CA SER A 101 6.29 16.69 2.54
C SER A 101 6.75 17.14 1.15
N LEU A 102 6.28 16.46 0.09
CA LEU A 102 6.58 16.83 -1.28
C LEU A 102 6.00 18.22 -1.51
N ARG A 103 6.83 19.27 -1.36
CA ARG A 103 6.46 20.64 -1.71
C ARG A 103 6.67 20.83 -3.20
N GLY A 104 5.69 21.43 -3.87
CA GLY A 104 5.70 21.66 -5.31
C GLY A 104 4.77 20.73 -6.08
N THR A 105 4.91 20.78 -7.41
CA THR A 105 4.18 19.94 -8.35
C THR A 105 4.94 18.65 -8.68
N VAL A 106 4.27 17.51 -8.51
CA VAL A 106 4.77 16.16 -8.79
C VAL A 106 4.03 15.62 -10.01
N TYR A 107 4.77 15.26 -11.07
CA TYR A 107 4.20 14.68 -12.28
C TYR A 107 4.20 13.15 -12.23
N PHE A 108 3.09 12.56 -12.67
CA PHE A 108 2.89 11.12 -12.76
C PHE A 108 2.76 10.73 -14.22
N SER A 109 3.76 10.01 -14.74
CA SER A 109 3.71 9.41 -16.09
C SER A 109 2.79 8.20 -16.16
N GLU A 110 2.48 7.58 -15.01
CA GLU A 110 1.60 6.42 -14.90
C GLU A 110 0.36 6.77 -14.08
N GLY A 111 -0.82 6.71 -14.71
CA GLY A 111 -2.08 7.04 -14.05
C GLY A 111 -2.43 6.15 -12.87
N ALA A 112 -1.92 4.92 -12.81
CA ALA A 112 -2.09 4.03 -11.65
C ALA A 112 -1.44 4.59 -10.38
N SER A 113 -0.30 5.27 -10.52
CA SER A 113 0.41 5.91 -9.41
C SER A 113 -0.32 7.15 -8.92
N LEU A 114 -0.80 7.98 -9.85
CA LEU A 114 -1.65 9.14 -9.52
C LEU A 114 -2.96 8.72 -8.83
N LYS A 115 -3.63 7.68 -9.33
CA LYS A 115 -4.84 7.13 -8.72
C LYS A 115 -4.59 6.69 -7.28
N ARG A 116 -3.49 5.99 -7.02
CA ARG A 116 -3.12 5.54 -5.66
C ARG A 116 -2.89 6.71 -4.72
N GLU A 117 -2.21 7.75 -5.19
CA GLU A 117 -1.96 8.94 -4.39
C GLU A 117 -3.25 9.69 -4.06
N PHE A 118 -4.15 9.81 -5.05
CA PHE A 118 -5.48 10.38 -4.83
C PHE A 118 -6.32 9.55 -3.83
N GLU A 119 -6.35 8.22 -3.96
CA GLU A 119 -7.04 7.34 -3.01
C GLU A 119 -6.47 7.44 -1.58
N ASN A 120 -5.15 7.62 -1.44
CA ASN A 120 -4.52 7.86 -0.15
C ASN A 120 -4.92 9.22 0.43
N GLY A 121 -4.96 10.27 -0.41
CA GLY A 121 -5.45 11.59 -0.04
C GLY A 121 -6.87 11.52 0.53
N ILE A 122 -7.78 10.79 -0.12
CA ILE A 122 -9.17 10.61 0.37
C ILE A 122 -9.17 10.01 1.78
N LYS A 123 -8.42 8.94 2.02
CA LYS A 123 -8.38 8.25 3.33
C LYS A 123 -7.88 9.14 4.47
N LEU A 124 -6.98 10.05 4.17
CA LEU A 124 -6.35 10.96 5.13
C LEU A 124 -7.05 12.31 5.23
N CYS A 125 -8.13 12.53 4.48
CA CYS A 125 -8.82 13.82 4.41
C CYS A 125 -9.40 14.25 5.77
N GLU A 126 -9.15 15.50 6.14
CA GLU A 126 -9.59 16.08 7.42
C GLU A 126 -10.47 17.33 7.28
N ALA A 127 -10.32 18.12 6.22
CA ALA A 127 -10.95 19.45 6.12
C ALA A 127 -11.80 19.64 4.86
N ARG A 128 -11.31 19.22 3.68
CA ARG A 128 -11.99 19.43 2.40
C ARG A 128 -11.80 18.26 1.44
N LEU A 129 -12.87 17.82 0.80
CA LEU A 129 -12.87 16.83 -0.26
C LEU A 129 -13.73 17.28 -1.44
N TRP A 130 -13.11 17.90 -2.44
CA TRP A 130 -13.78 18.31 -3.67
C TRP A 130 -13.23 17.52 -4.84
N PHE A 131 -14.05 16.90 -5.67
CA PHE A 131 -13.54 16.30 -6.90
C PHE A 131 -14.56 16.19 -8.01
N TYR A 132 -14.07 16.25 -9.24
CA TYR A 132 -14.79 15.93 -10.45
C TYR A 132 -14.17 14.67 -11.08
N ILE A 133 -15.00 13.66 -11.36
CA ILE A 133 -14.60 12.44 -12.07
C ILE A 133 -15.63 12.09 -13.16
N PRO A 134 -15.22 11.73 -14.38
CA PRO A 134 -16.18 11.38 -15.43
C PRO A 134 -16.81 9.99 -15.26
N PHE A 135 -16.16 9.06 -14.55
CA PHE A 135 -16.66 7.71 -14.27
C PHE A 135 -16.15 7.20 -12.92
N LEU A 136 -16.95 6.41 -12.20
CA LEU A 136 -16.64 6.04 -10.81
C LEU A 136 -15.64 4.92 -10.61
N ASP A 137 -15.34 4.14 -11.64
CA ASP A 137 -14.28 3.11 -11.57
C ASP A 137 -12.91 3.70 -11.15
N LEU A 138 -12.76 5.03 -11.24
CA LEU A 138 -11.60 5.77 -10.74
C LEU A 138 -11.49 5.82 -9.21
N LEU A 139 -12.58 5.68 -8.46
CA LEU A 139 -12.58 5.73 -7.00
C LEU A 139 -12.29 4.38 -6.32
N GLY A 140 -12.28 3.28 -7.09
CA GLY A 140 -11.96 1.96 -6.57
C GLY A 140 -12.89 1.54 -5.42
N ARG A 141 -12.35 1.43 -4.20
CA ARG A 141 -13.09 1.06 -2.98
C ARG A 141 -13.29 2.20 -1.98
N THR A 142 -13.03 3.45 -2.37
CA THR A 142 -13.05 4.62 -1.46
C THR A 142 -14.45 5.15 -1.13
N GLU A 143 -15.52 4.57 -1.70
CA GLU A 143 -16.91 4.99 -1.43
C GLU A 143 -17.24 5.00 0.08
N LYS A 144 -16.80 3.97 0.81
CA LYS A 144 -17.00 3.89 2.27
C LYS A 144 -16.28 5.01 3.01
N ASP A 145 -15.08 5.38 2.53
CA ASP A 145 -14.29 6.48 3.10
C ASP A 145 -14.99 7.81 2.85
N ILE A 146 -15.49 8.05 1.64
CA ILE A 146 -16.25 9.26 1.27
C ILE A 146 -17.49 9.40 2.16
N ILE A 147 -18.27 8.34 2.35
CA ILE A 147 -19.45 8.36 3.22
C ILE A 147 -19.06 8.68 4.67
N LYS A 148 -17.94 8.11 5.16
CA LYS A 148 -17.43 8.40 6.51
C LYS A 148 -16.99 9.85 6.64
N ILE A 149 -16.32 10.40 5.62
CA ILE A 149 -15.85 11.79 5.57
C ILE A 149 -17.02 12.76 5.57
N ALA A 150 -18.03 12.53 4.72
CA ALA A 150 -19.24 13.37 4.65
C ALA A 150 -19.97 13.47 6.00
N ARG A 151 -19.94 12.39 6.81
CA ARG A 151 -20.54 12.38 8.16
C ARG A 151 -19.73 13.13 9.22
N ARG A 152 -18.45 13.45 8.96
CA ARG A 152 -17.54 14.11 9.91
C ARG A 152 -17.58 15.64 9.84
N GLY A 153 -18.46 16.23 9.03
CA GLY A 153 -18.54 17.68 8.84
C GLY A 153 -17.44 18.27 7.95
N VAL A 154 -16.78 17.42 7.16
CA VAL A 154 -15.83 17.83 6.11
C VAL A 154 -16.61 18.49 4.96
N ASP A 155 -16.06 19.53 4.32
CA ASP A 155 -16.66 20.13 3.12
C ASP A 155 -16.47 19.18 1.93
N VAL A 156 -17.52 18.43 1.61
CA VAL A 156 -17.53 17.43 0.53
C VAL A 156 -18.30 17.97 -0.67
N ARG A 157 -17.70 17.89 -1.86
CA ARG A 157 -18.34 18.22 -3.15
C ARG A 157 -17.86 17.28 -4.24
N ILE A 158 -18.79 16.56 -4.85
CA ILE A 158 -18.51 15.47 -5.78
C ILE A 158 -19.28 15.73 -7.07
N ALA A 159 -18.58 16.06 -8.14
CA ALA A 159 -19.14 16.22 -9.46
C ALA A 159 -18.85 14.96 -10.30
N VAL A 160 -19.87 14.35 -10.89
CA VAL A 160 -19.71 13.12 -11.67
C VAL A 160 -20.46 13.18 -13.00
N SER A 161 -19.92 12.54 -14.03
CA SER A 161 -20.61 12.39 -15.32
C SER A 161 -21.10 10.95 -15.57
N ASP A 162 -21.07 10.11 -14.55
CA ASP A 162 -21.51 8.72 -14.58
C ASP A 162 -23.02 8.64 -14.28
N ASP A 163 -23.83 8.48 -15.34
CA ASP A 163 -25.28 8.47 -15.20
C ASP A 163 -25.79 7.21 -14.48
N TYR A 164 -25.11 6.07 -14.69
CA TYR A 164 -25.43 4.81 -14.02
C TYR A 164 -25.30 4.99 -12.50
N TYR A 165 -24.18 5.57 -12.05
CA TYR A 165 -23.96 5.80 -10.62
C TYR A 165 -25.01 6.72 -10.00
N ILE A 166 -25.34 7.85 -10.64
CA ILE A 166 -26.34 8.77 -10.07
C ILE A 166 -27.71 8.11 -9.96
N ARG A 167 -28.08 7.28 -10.95
CA ARG A 167 -29.34 6.51 -10.93
C ARG A 167 -29.39 5.44 -9.84
N THR A 168 -28.25 5.01 -9.27
CA THR A 168 -28.27 4.04 -8.16
C THR A 168 -28.78 4.66 -6.84
N TYR A 169 -28.75 5.97 -6.70
CA TYR A 169 -29.28 6.66 -5.53
C TYR A 169 -30.78 6.89 -5.67
N VAL A 170 -31.56 6.43 -4.67
CA VAL A 170 -32.99 6.78 -4.55
C VAL A 170 -33.14 8.29 -4.36
N GLU A 171 -32.24 8.88 -3.57
CA GLU A 171 -32.07 10.32 -3.40
C GLU A 171 -30.56 10.60 -3.35
N SER A 172 -30.06 11.39 -4.30
CA SER A 172 -28.63 11.71 -4.36
C SER A 172 -28.25 12.61 -3.18
N PRO A 173 -27.17 12.30 -2.45
CA PRO A 173 -26.69 13.17 -1.38
C PRO A 173 -26.42 14.59 -1.90
N SER A 174 -26.70 15.60 -1.07
CA SER A 174 -26.56 17.02 -1.47
C SER A 174 -25.13 17.43 -1.87
N TYR A 175 -24.14 16.64 -1.47
CA TYR A 175 -22.73 16.82 -1.83
C TYR A 175 -22.35 16.14 -3.16
N ILE A 176 -23.27 15.48 -3.87
CA ILE A 176 -23.04 14.86 -5.17
C ILE A 176 -23.86 15.58 -6.25
N ARG A 177 -23.25 15.87 -7.40
CA ARG A 177 -23.89 16.49 -8.57
C ARG A 177 -23.54 15.75 -9.86
N TYR A 178 -24.51 15.70 -10.77
CA TYR A 178 -24.31 15.18 -12.12
C TYR A 178 -23.93 16.29 -13.10
N ILE A 179 -22.87 16.09 -13.89
CA ILE A 179 -22.35 17.08 -14.83
C ILE A 179 -22.32 16.51 -16.25
N GLU A 180 -22.82 17.27 -17.21
CA GLU A 180 -22.67 17.01 -18.65
C GLU A 180 -22.21 18.28 -19.39
N PRO A 181 -21.38 18.15 -20.45
CA PRO A 181 -20.80 16.92 -20.95
C PRO A 181 -19.64 16.40 -20.08
N ALA A 182 -19.38 15.10 -20.15
CA ALA A 182 -18.21 14.49 -19.53
C ALA A 182 -16.91 15.12 -20.08
N ARG A 183 -16.05 15.59 -19.17
CA ARG A 183 -14.73 16.16 -19.46
C ARG A 183 -13.66 15.05 -19.41
N PRO A 184 -12.66 15.07 -20.32
CA PRO A 184 -11.64 14.01 -20.46
C PRO A 184 -10.50 14.14 -19.44
N PHE A 185 -10.83 14.47 -18.20
CA PHE A 185 -9.89 14.59 -17.10
C PHE A 185 -10.61 14.37 -15.78
N PHE A 186 -9.86 14.24 -14.69
CA PHE A 186 -10.39 14.37 -13.34
C PHE A 186 -9.63 15.47 -12.58
N ILE A 187 -10.30 16.08 -11.62
CA ILE A 187 -9.72 17.02 -10.66
C ILE A 187 -10.11 16.56 -9.28
N GLY A 188 -9.15 16.50 -8.36
CA GLY A 188 -9.38 16.28 -6.94
C GLY A 188 -8.67 17.34 -6.12
N ILE A 189 -9.36 17.94 -5.17
CA ILE A 189 -8.82 18.90 -4.21
C ILE A 189 -9.11 18.32 -2.84
N ILE A 190 -8.05 17.86 -2.18
CA ILE A 190 -8.12 17.24 -0.87
C ILE A 190 -7.25 18.03 0.07
N ASP A 191 -7.88 18.70 1.02
CA ASP A 191 -7.25 19.63 1.95
C ASP A 191 -6.42 20.69 1.20
N SER A 192 -5.09 20.58 1.24
CA SER A 192 -4.14 21.49 0.55
C SER A 192 -3.47 20.87 -0.69
N ASN A 193 -3.97 19.73 -1.17
CA ASN A 193 -3.41 19.02 -2.33
C ASN A 193 -4.40 19.01 -3.49
N LEU A 194 -3.93 19.43 -4.65
CA LEU A 194 -4.57 19.25 -5.93
C LEU A 194 -4.08 17.96 -6.59
N TYR A 195 -4.99 17.25 -7.22
CA TYR A 195 -4.79 16.10 -8.09
C TYR A 195 -5.43 16.41 -9.42
N PHE A 196 -4.69 16.28 -10.50
CA PHE A 196 -5.22 16.40 -11.85
C PHE A 196 -4.74 15.23 -12.67
N GLY A 197 -5.64 14.55 -13.39
CA GLY A 197 -5.26 13.51 -14.34
C GLY A 197 -6.04 13.60 -15.63
N PHE A 198 -5.34 13.42 -16.74
CA PHE A 198 -5.96 13.35 -18.06
C PHE A 198 -6.38 11.93 -18.38
N ILE A 199 -7.47 11.81 -19.12
CA ILE A 199 -8.12 10.53 -19.39
C ILE A 199 -8.09 10.24 -20.88
N VAL A 200 -7.65 9.03 -21.22
CA VAL A 200 -7.67 8.50 -22.59
C VAL A 200 -8.34 7.13 -22.55
N LYS A 201 -9.29 6.88 -23.46
CA LYS A 201 -10.02 5.59 -23.54
C LYS A 201 -10.56 5.13 -22.18
N SER A 202 -11.15 6.06 -21.42
CA SER A 202 -11.72 5.83 -20.09
C SER A 202 -10.71 5.32 -19.04
N LYS A 203 -9.43 5.71 -19.16
CA LYS A 203 -8.38 5.43 -18.16
C LYS A 203 -7.59 6.69 -17.87
N ILE A 204 -7.18 6.85 -16.61
CA ILE A 204 -6.17 7.84 -16.25
C ILE A 204 -4.85 7.36 -16.84
N GLU A 205 -4.28 8.14 -17.75
CA GLU A 205 -2.98 7.82 -18.35
C GLU A 205 -1.84 8.48 -17.56
N GLY A 206 -2.07 9.68 -17.04
CA GLY A 206 -1.10 10.40 -16.23
C GLY A 206 -1.68 11.71 -15.69
N GLY A 207 -0.83 12.54 -15.11
CA GLY A 207 -1.22 13.82 -14.56
C GLY A 207 -0.23 14.38 -13.57
N PHE A 208 -0.72 15.16 -12.60
CA PHE A 208 0.11 15.73 -11.55
C PHE A 208 -0.63 15.89 -10.23
N MET A 209 0.13 15.97 -9.15
CA MET A 209 -0.31 16.45 -7.85
C MET A 209 0.43 17.76 -7.54
N SER A 210 -0.21 18.74 -6.94
CA SER A 210 0.45 19.97 -6.50
C SER A 210 -0.09 20.45 -5.17
N ASN A 211 0.78 21.02 -4.34
CA ASN A 211 0.41 21.80 -3.16
C ASN A 211 0.86 23.26 -3.25
N GLU A 212 1.20 23.72 -4.47
CA GLU A 212 1.52 25.12 -4.73
C GLU A 212 0.22 25.94 -4.71
N GLU A 213 0.23 27.05 -3.96
CA GLU A 213 -0.98 27.82 -3.65
C GLU A 213 -1.65 28.41 -4.90
N ASP A 214 -0.84 28.88 -5.84
CA ASP A 214 -1.28 29.43 -7.12
C ASP A 214 -1.95 28.38 -8.00
N VAL A 215 -1.35 27.19 -8.11
CA VAL A 215 -1.91 26.05 -8.84
C VAL A 215 -3.22 25.59 -8.17
N LEU A 216 -3.23 25.44 -6.85
CA LEU A 216 -4.41 25.05 -6.09
C LEU A 216 -5.56 26.05 -6.30
N LYS A 217 -5.27 27.35 -6.27
CA LYS A 217 -6.26 28.42 -6.49
C LYS A 217 -6.84 28.36 -7.91
N GLN A 218 -6.01 28.17 -8.92
CA GLN A 218 -6.45 28.07 -10.32
C GLN A 218 -7.41 26.89 -10.52
N TYR A 219 -7.04 25.71 -10.02
CA TYR A 219 -7.86 24.50 -10.19
C TYR A 219 -9.07 24.46 -9.26
N SER A 220 -9.02 25.09 -8.09
CA SER A 220 -10.20 25.33 -7.25
C SER A 220 -11.23 26.18 -7.98
N THR A 221 -10.79 27.23 -8.67
CA THR A 221 -11.67 28.06 -9.50
C THR A 221 -12.30 27.24 -10.63
N MET A 222 -11.51 26.42 -11.32
CA MET A 222 -12.03 25.50 -12.35
C MET A 222 -13.04 24.50 -11.78
N PHE A 223 -12.78 23.94 -10.59
CA PHE A 223 -13.72 23.05 -9.92
C PHE A 223 -15.03 23.77 -9.56
N GLU A 224 -14.96 25.00 -9.03
CA GLU A 224 -16.16 25.79 -8.74
C GLU A 224 -16.99 26.06 -9.99
N HIS A 225 -16.35 26.31 -11.15
CA HIS A 225 -17.07 26.37 -12.42
C HIS A 225 -17.77 25.05 -12.75
N ILE A 226 -17.10 23.91 -12.62
CA ILE A 226 -17.73 22.58 -12.79
C ILE A 226 -18.91 22.40 -11.84
N TRP A 227 -18.74 22.82 -10.59
CA TRP A 227 -19.74 22.65 -9.54
C TRP A 227 -20.98 23.52 -9.77
N ILE A 228 -20.79 24.77 -10.21
CA ILE A 228 -21.85 25.73 -10.52
C ILE A 228 -22.52 25.41 -11.86
N ASP A 229 -21.81 24.80 -12.82
CA ASP A 229 -22.32 24.32 -14.11
C ASP A 229 -23.42 23.23 -13.95
N ASP A 230 -23.94 23.02 -12.72
CA ASP A 230 -25.17 22.30 -12.43
C ASP A 230 -26.26 22.76 -13.40
N TYR A 231 -26.66 21.81 -14.23
CA TYR A 231 -27.63 21.95 -15.29
C TYR A 231 -29.02 22.08 -14.65
N ALA A 232 -29.27 23.18 -13.95
CA ALA A 232 -30.62 23.68 -13.66
C ALA A 232 -31.46 23.78 -14.95
N GLY A 233 -30.79 23.84 -16.12
CA GLY A 233 -31.40 23.70 -17.45
C GLY A 233 -31.76 22.27 -17.91
N THR A 234 -31.28 21.19 -17.29
CA THR A 234 -31.64 19.80 -17.65
C THR A 234 -33.03 19.46 -17.12
N LEU A 235 -33.39 19.95 -15.92
CA LEU A 235 -34.75 19.83 -15.40
C LEU A 235 -35.79 20.56 -16.29
N TYR A 236 -35.41 21.68 -16.92
CA TYR A 236 -36.25 22.34 -17.93
C TYR A 236 -36.36 21.53 -19.22
N ARG A 237 -35.27 20.89 -19.69
CA ARG A 237 -35.26 20.07 -20.91
C ARG A 237 -35.94 18.69 -20.78
N VAL A 238 -35.93 18.10 -19.59
CA VAL A 238 -36.62 16.82 -19.33
C VAL A 238 -38.12 17.05 -19.15
N LYS A 239 -38.55 18.19 -18.58
CA LYS A 239 -39.98 18.57 -18.54
C LYS A 239 -40.53 19.02 -19.90
N SER A 240 -39.72 19.59 -20.78
CA SER A 240 -40.15 19.97 -22.15
C SER A 240 -40.12 18.83 -23.16
N ARG A 241 -39.47 17.69 -22.85
CA ARG A 241 -39.51 16.47 -23.70
C ARG A 241 -40.72 15.56 -23.48
N VAL A 242 -41.67 15.95 -22.62
CA VAL A 242 -42.94 15.21 -22.40
C VAL A 242 -44.08 15.69 -23.32
N ILE A 243 -43.85 16.68 -24.20
CA ILE A 243 -44.87 17.15 -25.15
C ILE A 243 -44.27 17.24 -26.56
N GLU A 244 -44.18 16.11 -27.23
CA GLU A 244 -44.94 15.80 -28.46
C GLU A 244 -44.45 14.47 -29.05
N PRO A 245 -45.35 13.50 -29.30
CA PRO A 245 -45.02 12.27 -29.99
C PRO A 245 -45.13 12.49 -31.50
N TYR A 246 -44.01 12.42 -32.23
CA TYR A 246 -43.97 12.05 -33.64
C TYR A 246 -42.67 11.31 -33.95
#